data_AF-A0A2V9XK46-F1
#
_entry.id   AF-A0A2V9XK46-F1
#
_cell.length_a   1.000
_cell.length_b   1.000
_cell.length_c   1.000
_cell.angle_alpha   90.00
_cell.angle_beta   90.00
_cell.angle_gamma   90.00
#
_symmetry.space_group_name_H-M   'P 1'
#
loop_
_entity.id
_entity.type
_entity.pdbx_description
1 polymer ?
#
loop_
_entity_poly.entity_id
_entity_poly.type
_entity_poly.pdbx_seq_one_letter_code
_entity_poly.pdbx_strand_id
1 'polypeptide(L)'
;MQALDTVLAQNNITMIPLGTKFVKAVPSAQAATEAVPAVELPRDELPESGSYMLYIVPVKSIPPREAAPVLAPFSKMPNSVVAVDSSGLLLLRDYSTNIRRMLQVLDRIEAGLEPPAPPARR
;
A
#
# COMPACT_ATOMS: atom_id res chain seq x y z
N MET A 1 -16.72 -10.67 -6.02
CA MET A 1 -16.07 -9.55 -6.75
C MET A 1 -14.57 -9.80 -7.02
N GLN A 2 -13.88 -10.70 -6.32
CA GLN A 2 -12.42 -10.88 -6.46
C GLN A 2 -11.90 -11.35 -7.84
N ALA A 3 -12.65 -12.15 -8.60
CA ALA A 3 -12.15 -12.69 -9.88
C ALA A 3 -12.07 -11.63 -10.99
N LEU A 4 -13.08 -10.76 -11.09
CA LEU A 4 -13.13 -9.72 -12.13
C LEU A 4 -12.02 -8.68 -11.92
N ASP A 5 -11.83 -8.22 -10.68
CA ASP A 5 -10.77 -7.27 -10.33
C ASP A 5 -9.39 -7.83 -10.67
N THR A 6 -9.19 -9.13 -10.44
CA THR A 6 -7.94 -9.82 -10.77
C THR A 6 -7.68 -9.84 -12.27
N VAL A 7 -8.68 -10.19 -13.08
CA VAL A 7 -8.55 -10.23 -14.55
C VAL A 7 -8.29 -8.83 -15.11
N LEU A 8 -8.99 -7.81 -14.61
CA LEU A 8 -8.79 -6.44 -15.04
C LEU A 8 -7.39 -5.92 -14.65
N ALA A 9 -6.92 -6.21 -13.43
CA ALA A 9 -5.58 -5.84 -12.98
C ALA A 9 -4.48 -6.53 -13.82
N GLN A 10 -4.69 -7.79 -14.24
CA GLN A 10 -3.79 -8.49 -15.18
C GLN A 10 -3.72 -7.81 -16.54
N ASN A 11 -4.79 -7.12 -16.94
CA ASN A 11 -4.89 -6.38 -18.21
C ASN A 11 -4.57 -4.88 -18.05
N ASN A 12 -3.86 -4.49 -16.99
CA ASN A 12 -3.48 -3.09 -16.71
C ASN A 12 -4.68 -2.13 -16.57
N ILE A 13 -5.80 -2.64 -16.08
CA ILE A 13 -6.98 -1.86 -15.71
C ILE A 13 -7.10 -1.91 -14.19
N THR A 14 -7.12 -0.73 -13.57
CA THR A 14 -7.32 -0.56 -12.13
C THR A 14 -8.77 -0.19 -11.85
N MET A 15 -9.38 -0.87 -10.89
CA MET A 15 -10.71 -0.56 -10.37
C MET A 15 -10.59 0.35 -9.15
N ILE A 16 -11.13 1.57 -9.26
CA ILE A 16 -11.13 2.57 -8.19
C ILE A 16 -12.53 2.65 -7.58
N PRO A 17 -12.70 2.39 -6.27
CA PRO A 17 -13.99 2.55 -5.60
C PRO A 17 -14.50 3.99 -5.67
N LEU A 18 -15.76 4.16 -6.05
CA LEU A 18 -16.51 5.42 -6.02
C LEU A 18 -17.66 5.29 -5.01
N GLY A 19 -17.39 5.71 -3.77
CA GLY A 19 -18.31 5.50 -2.66
C GLY A 19 -18.51 4.01 -2.34
N THR A 20 -19.73 3.60 -2.02
CA THR A 20 -20.03 2.24 -1.52
C THR A 20 -20.59 1.29 -2.58
N LYS A 21 -21.00 1.79 -3.74
CA LYS A 21 -21.77 1.01 -4.74
C LYS A 21 -21.19 0.99 -6.14
N PHE A 22 -20.25 1.88 -6.45
CA PHE A 22 -19.72 2.04 -7.79
C PHE A 22 -18.21 1.91 -7.80
N VAL A 23 -17.69 1.54 -8.97
CA VAL A 23 -16.25 1.40 -9.24
C VAL A 23 -15.97 2.01 -10.60
N LYS A 24 -14.87 2.76 -10.71
CA LYS A 24 -14.37 3.34 -11.96
C LYS A 24 -13.21 2.48 -12.47
N ALA A 25 -13.31 2.00 -13.69
CA ALA A 25 -12.22 1.32 -14.37
C ALA A 25 -11.35 2.34 -15.11
N VAL A 26 -10.05 2.35 -14.84
CA VAL A 26 -9.08 3.24 -15.51
C VAL A 26 -7.82 2.48 -15.90
N PRO A 27 -7.07 2.93 -16.93
CA PRO A 27 -5.74 2.43 -17.18
C PRO A 27 -4.87 2.59 -15.92
N SER A 28 -4.13 1.56 -15.52
CA SER A 28 -3.33 1.58 -14.29
C SER A 28 -2.32 2.73 -14.25
N ALA A 29 -1.79 3.14 -15.41
CA ALA A 29 -0.89 4.28 -15.53
C ALA A 29 -1.54 5.63 -15.16
N GLN A 30 -2.87 5.74 -15.26
CA GLN A 30 -3.64 6.94 -14.95
C GLN A 30 -4.30 6.87 -13.56
N ALA A 31 -4.24 5.74 -12.87
CA ALA A 31 -4.90 5.56 -11.58
C ALA A 31 -4.38 6.55 -10.52
N ALA A 32 -3.12 6.95 -10.60
CA ALA A 32 -2.52 7.92 -9.68
C ALA A 32 -3.03 9.36 -9.86
N THR A 33 -3.60 9.73 -11.02
CA THR A 33 -4.17 11.06 -11.22
C THR A 33 -5.63 11.16 -10.79
N GLU A 34 -6.24 10.02 -10.46
CA GLU A 34 -7.62 9.94 -10.02
C GLU A 34 -7.73 10.22 -8.52
N ALA A 35 -8.91 10.69 -8.09
CA ALA A 35 -9.22 10.90 -6.68
C ALA A 35 -9.39 9.54 -5.98
N VAL A 36 -8.27 8.97 -5.53
CA VAL A 36 -8.27 7.72 -4.76
C VAL A 36 -8.65 8.04 -3.31
N PRO A 37 -9.62 7.33 -2.71
CA PRO A 37 -9.94 7.53 -1.31
C PRO A 37 -8.71 7.23 -0.44
N ALA A 38 -8.34 8.20 0.40
CA ALA A 38 -7.38 7.96 1.47
C ALA A 38 -8.05 7.08 2.54
N VAL A 39 -7.36 6.03 2.95
CA VAL A 39 -7.83 5.10 3.97
C VAL A 39 -7.12 5.42 5.28
N GLU A 40 -7.90 5.79 6.29
CA GLU A 40 -7.44 6.05 7.66
C GLU A 40 -7.58 4.81 8.57
N LEU A 41 -7.91 3.66 7.99
CA LEU A 41 -8.10 2.43 8.76
C LEU A 41 -6.81 2.00 9.46
N PRO A 42 -6.92 1.42 10.66
CA PRO A 42 -5.83 0.67 11.26
C PRO A 42 -5.29 -0.38 10.29
N ARG A 43 -4.00 -0.65 10.39
CA ARG A 43 -3.24 -1.47 9.43
C ARG A 43 -3.79 -2.89 9.30
N ASP A 44 -4.28 -3.43 10.41
CA ASP A 44 -4.87 -4.77 10.52
C ASP A 44 -6.31 -4.83 9.98
N GLU A 45 -6.93 -3.67 9.78
CA GLU A 45 -8.29 -3.51 9.25
C GLU A 45 -8.30 -3.14 7.76
N LEU A 46 -7.12 -3.04 7.15
CA LEU A 46 -7.03 -2.87 5.70
C LEU A 46 -7.80 -4.03 5.02
N PRO A 47 -8.62 -3.75 4.00
CA PRO A 47 -9.38 -4.78 3.30
C PRO A 47 -8.47 -5.89 2.78
N GLU A 48 -8.93 -7.14 2.82
CA GLU A 48 -8.24 -8.24 2.11
C GLU A 48 -8.46 -8.17 0.59
N SER A 49 -9.41 -7.34 0.13
CA SER A 49 -9.72 -7.16 -1.29
C SER A 49 -8.60 -6.44 -2.04
N GLY A 50 -8.38 -6.77 -3.31
CA GLY A 50 -7.47 -6.05 -4.23
C GLY A 50 -7.95 -4.65 -4.61
N SER A 51 -8.51 -3.91 -3.66
CA SER A 51 -8.96 -2.53 -3.83
C SER A 51 -7.76 -1.60 -3.91
N TYR A 52 -7.77 -0.73 -4.91
CA TYR A 52 -6.79 0.34 -5.05
C TYR A 52 -7.10 1.49 -4.09
N MET A 53 -6.12 1.92 -3.31
CA MET A 53 -6.30 2.94 -2.26
C MET A 53 -5.02 3.75 -2.01
N LEU A 54 -5.16 4.85 -1.28
CA LEU A 54 -4.05 5.62 -0.74
C LEU A 54 -3.98 5.40 0.76
N TYR A 55 -2.81 5.04 1.28
CA TYR A 55 -2.51 4.91 2.69
C TYR A 55 -1.40 5.88 3.08
N ILE A 56 -1.61 6.68 4.11
CA ILE A 56 -0.61 7.64 4.61
C ILE A 56 -0.09 7.09 5.93
N VAL A 57 1.22 6.85 6.01
CA VAL A 57 1.85 6.27 7.21
C VAL A 57 3.00 7.16 7.68
N PRO A 58 3.07 7.49 8.98
CA PRO A 58 4.25 8.14 9.56
C PRO A 58 5.40 7.15 9.70
N VAL A 59 6.61 7.62 9.42
CA VAL A 59 7.88 6.91 9.66
C VAL A 59 8.54 7.54 10.88
N LYS A 60 8.94 6.71 11.83
CA LYS A 60 9.43 7.07 13.17
C LYS A 60 10.93 6.95 13.29
N SER A 61 11.51 5.86 12.77
CA SER A 61 12.90 5.49 13.08
C SER A 61 13.92 5.98 12.04
N ILE A 62 13.50 6.16 10.78
CA ILE A 62 14.38 6.51 9.67
C ILE A 62 13.76 7.59 8.78
N PRO A 63 14.56 8.35 8.00
CA PRO A 63 14.03 9.27 7.00
C PRO A 63 13.18 8.53 5.94
N PRO A 64 11.98 9.05 5.58
CA PRO A 64 11.13 8.42 4.54
C PRO A 64 11.85 8.16 3.21
N ARG A 65 12.76 9.03 2.78
CA ARG A 65 13.61 8.83 1.59
C ARG A 65 14.51 7.58 1.64
N GLU A 66 14.85 7.09 2.83
CA GLU A 66 15.63 5.86 3.00
C GLU A 66 14.74 4.62 3.00
N ALA A 67 13.51 4.73 3.53
CA ALA A 67 12.52 3.67 3.50
C ALA A 67 11.96 3.41 2.08
N ALA A 68 11.68 4.48 1.32
CA ALA A 68 10.97 4.38 0.05
C ALA A 68 11.61 3.44 -0.99
N PRO A 69 12.95 3.47 -1.23
CA PRO A 69 13.60 2.54 -2.14
C PRO A 69 13.51 1.07 -1.71
N VAL A 70 13.44 0.81 -0.40
CA VAL A 70 13.31 -0.56 0.14
C VAL A 70 11.89 -1.10 -0.06
N LEU A 71 10.89 -0.22 -0.01
CA LEU A 71 9.49 -0.59 -0.19
C LEU A 71 9.08 -0.68 -1.67
N ALA A 72 9.75 0.06 -2.56
CA ALA A 72 9.42 0.13 -3.98
C ALA A 72 9.28 -1.25 -4.68
N PRO A 73 10.11 -2.27 -4.42
CA PRO A 73 9.97 -3.60 -5.04
C PRO A 73 8.67 -4.35 -4.68
N PHE A 74 8.00 -3.96 -3.60
CA PHE A 74 6.73 -4.56 -3.17
C PHE A 74 5.51 -3.88 -3.79
N SER A 75 5.71 -2.78 -4.51
CA SER A 75 4.66 -2.09 -5.25
C SER A 75 4.26 -2.84 -6.52
N LYS A 76 2.99 -2.71 -6.89
CA LYS A 76 2.49 -3.13 -8.20
C LYS A 76 2.24 -1.94 -9.12
N MET A 77 1.94 -0.78 -8.52
CA MET A 77 1.56 0.43 -9.24
C MET A 77 2.77 1.36 -9.46
N PRO A 78 2.82 2.08 -10.58
CA PRO A 78 3.89 3.05 -10.83
C PRO A 78 3.83 4.18 -9.80
N ASN A 79 4.99 4.65 -9.33
CA ASN A 79 5.11 5.73 -8.35
C ASN A 79 4.23 5.53 -7.10
N SER A 80 4.06 4.27 -6.69
CA SER A 80 3.21 3.86 -5.57
C SER A 80 3.75 4.31 -4.20
N VAL A 81 5.05 4.51 -4.07
CA VAL A 81 5.69 4.91 -2.82
C VAL A 81 6.25 6.32 -2.97
N VAL A 82 5.73 7.27 -2.18
CA VAL A 82 6.17 8.67 -2.19
C VAL A 82 6.61 9.08 -0.78
N ALA A 83 7.86 9.54 -0.68
CA ALA A 83 8.43 10.07 0.54
C ALA A 83 8.12 11.56 0.70
N VAL A 84 7.67 11.95 1.90
CA VAL A 84 7.46 13.35 2.29
C VAL A 84 8.29 13.62 3.53
N ASP A 85 9.61 13.77 3.32
CA ASP A 85 10.60 13.92 4.40
C ASP A 85 10.30 15.08 5.35
N SER A 86 9.79 16.21 4.83
CA SER A 86 9.45 17.40 5.63
C SER A 86 8.45 17.14 6.75
N SER A 87 7.65 16.08 6.63
CA SER A 87 6.64 15.68 7.61
C SER A 87 6.86 14.28 8.18
N GLY A 88 7.94 13.59 7.76
CA GLY A 88 8.22 12.22 8.18
C GLY A 88 7.18 11.21 7.68
N LEU A 89 6.53 11.45 6.54
CA LEU A 89 5.44 10.61 6.03
C LEU A 89 5.83 9.80 4.79
N LEU A 90 5.20 8.64 4.64
CA LEU A 90 5.13 7.88 3.40
C LEU A 90 3.69 7.83 2.90
N LEU A 91 3.50 8.13 1.63
CA LEU A 91 2.26 7.91 0.90
C LEU A 91 2.41 6.62 0.10
N LEU A 92 1.53 5.66 0.36
CA LEU A 92 1.48 4.35 -0.29
C LEU A 92 0.20 4.26 -1.13
N ARG A 93 0.32 4.27 -2.45
CA ARG A 93 -0.81 4.24 -3.38
C ARG A 93 -0.76 2.98 -4.24
N ASP A 94 -1.34 1.92 -3.72
CA ASP A 94 -1.34 0.60 -4.34
C ASP A 94 -2.63 -0.17 -4.01
N TYR A 95 -2.67 -1.43 -4.42
CA TYR A 95 -3.63 -2.38 -3.90
C TYR A 95 -3.39 -2.65 -2.42
N SER A 96 -4.47 -2.84 -1.65
CA SER A 96 -4.42 -3.10 -0.20
C SER A 96 -3.43 -4.20 0.19
N THR A 97 -3.31 -5.26 -0.62
CA THR A 97 -2.42 -6.40 -0.40
C THR A 97 -0.96 -6.01 -0.49
N ASN A 98 -0.63 -5.10 -1.42
CA ASN A 98 0.71 -4.56 -1.60
C ASN A 98 1.02 -3.56 -0.49
N ILE A 99 0.07 -2.69 -0.14
CA ILE A 99 0.20 -1.77 1.00
C ILE A 99 0.48 -2.53 2.29
N ARG A 100 -0.27 -3.60 2.59
CA ARG A 100 -0.06 -4.43 3.80
C ARG A 100 1.36 -5.01 3.84
N ARG A 101 1.87 -5.52 2.71
CA ARG A 101 3.24 -6.04 2.62
C ARG A 101 4.27 -4.94 2.85
N MET A 102 4.10 -3.77 2.24
CA MET A 102 4.98 -2.62 2.45
C MET A 102 4.98 -2.17 3.92
N LEU A 103 3.82 -2.12 4.57
CA LEU A 103 3.70 -1.78 5.99
C LEU A 103 4.42 -2.80 6.89
N GLN A 104 4.29 -4.10 6.61
CA GLN A 104 5.02 -5.15 7.34
C GLN A 104 6.54 -5.01 7.20
N VAL A 105 7.02 -4.69 6.00
CA VAL A 105 8.46 -4.47 5.76
C VAL A 105 8.94 -3.22 6.48
N LEU A 106 8.16 -2.12 6.41
CA LEU A 106 8.45 -0.89 7.13
C LEU A 106 8.62 -1.16 8.63
N ASP A 107 7.72 -1.95 9.25
CA ASP A 107 7.83 -2.30 10.66
C ASP A 107 9.12 -3.04 11.00
N ARG A 108 9.55 -3.96 10.13
CA ARG A 108 10.79 -4.72 10.34
C ARG A 108 12.03 -3.82 10.25
N ILE A 109 11.99 -2.84 9.37
CA ILE A 109 13.05 -1.83 9.25
C ILE A 109 13.08 -0.97 10.50
N GLU A 110 11.93 -0.48 10.95
CA GLU A 110 11.81 0.41 12.11
C GLU A 110 12.11 -0.27 13.44
N ALA A 111 11.79 -1.56 13.57
CA ALA A 111 12.12 -2.40 14.72
C ALA A 111 13.61 -2.79 14.78
N GLY A 112 14.42 -2.40 13.79
CA GLY A 112 15.85 -2.67 13.80
C GLY A 112 16.17 -4.16 13.73
N LEU A 113 15.61 -4.87 12.74
CA LEU A 113 16.02 -6.24 12.36
C LEU A 113 16.14 -7.26 13.52
N GLU A 114 15.38 -7.10 14.61
CA GLU A 114 15.33 -8.15 15.62
C GLU A 114 14.63 -9.38 14.99
N PRO A 115 15.29 -10.56 14.93
CA PRO A 115 14.70 -11.74 14.34
C PRO A 115 13.38 -12.06 15.06
N PRO A 116 12.35 -12.56 14.34
CA PRO A 116 11.10 -12.93 15.00
C PRO A 116 11.42 -13.87 16.16
N ALA A 117 10.91 -13.54 17.36
CA ALA A 117 11.11 -14.36 18.54
C ALA A 117 10.75 -15.81 18.21
N PRO A 118 11.60 -16.79 18.56
CA PRO A 118 11.35 -18.19 18.23
C PRO A 118 9.98 -18.60 18.79
N PRO A 119 9.22 -19.44 18.07
CA PRO A 119 7.91 -19.87 18.54
C PRO A 119 8.08 -20.50 19.92
N ALA A 120 7.27 -20.03 20.87
CA ALA A 120 7.26 -20.54 22.24
C ALA A 120 7.10 -22.06 22.18
N ARG A 121 8.13 -22.79 22.63
CA ARG A 121 8.08 -24.25 22.75
C ARG A 121 6.95 -24.56 23.74
N ARG A 122 5.88 -25.16 23.22
CA ARG A 122 4.84 -25.82 24.02
C ARG A 122 5.37 -27.16 24.52
#